data_AF-A0A7T8HL06-F1
#
_entry.id   AF-A0A7T8HL06-F1
#
_cell.length_a   1.000
_cell.length_b   1.000
_cell.length_c   1.000
_cell.angle_alpha   90.00
_cell.angle_beta   90.00
_cell.angle_gamma   90.00
#
_symmetry.space_group_name_H-M   'P 1'
#
loop_
_entity.id
_entity.type
_entity.pdbx_description
1 polymer ?
#
loop_
_entity_poly.entity_id
_entity_poly.type
_entity_poly.pdbx_seq_one_letter_code
_entity_poly.pdbx_strand_id
1 'polypeptide(L)'
;MDAGVMEGETCLFGAVGAIPGIKNPILVAKTLVQEQREGLLPLGRVPPSFLVGEGARDWALKKGFPSVATESLISEKALQLYKYYKNRLDNFRLSLKRRSLGTKTHLLKSPAWTTAWGIP
;
A
#
# COMPACT_ATOMS: atom_id res chain seq x y z
N MET A 1 -0.06 -7.58 -1.20
CA MET A 1 0.86 -7.98 -2.29
C MET A 1 0.15 -7.80 -3.63
N ASP A 2 0.89 -7.70 -4.72
CA ASP A 2 0.34 -7.54 -6.07
C ASP A 2 0.92 -8.63 -6.98
N ALA A 3 0.10 -9.18 -7.88
CA ALA A 3 0.54 -10.17 -8.87
C ALA A 3 -0.38 -10.16 -10.10
N GLY A 4 0.17 -10.48 -11.27
CA GLY A 4 -0.60 -10.60 -12.51
C GLY A 4 0.00 -11.63 -13.46
N VAL A 5 -0.85 -12.24 -14.28
CA VAL A 5 -0.47 -13.21 -15.30
C VAL A 5 -1.35 -13.06 -16.53
N MET A 6 -0.74 -13.20 -17.71
CA MET A 6 -1.42 -13.19 -19.00
C MET A 6 -1.11 -14.49 -19.73
N GLU A 7 -2.11 -15.07 -20.38
CA GLU A 7 -1.94 -16.18 -21.32
C GLU A 7 -1.80 -15.66 -22.75
N GLY A 8 -0.75 -16.09 -23.45
CA GLY A 8 -0.45 -15.59 -24.80
C GLY A 8 -1.36 -16.13 -25.91
N GLU A 9 -1.89 -17.34 -25.76
CA GLU A 9 -2.73 -17.97 -26.80
C GLU A 9 -4.16 -17.39 -26.81
N THR A 10 -4.74 -17.21 -25.63
CA THR A 10 -6.13 -16.75 -25.46
C THR A 10 -6.21 -15.24 -25.17
N CYS A 11 -5.06 -14.58 -24.93
CA CYS A 11 -4.97 -13.20 -24.47
C CYS A 11 -5.73 -12.90 -23.16
N LEU A 12 -6.06 -13.92 -22.36
CA LEU A 12 -6.73 -13.75 -21.07
C LEU A 12 -5.76 -13.25 -20.01
N PHE A 13 -6.26 -12.44 -19.08
CA PHE A 13 -5.46 -11.77 -18.06
C PHE A 13 -6.11 -11.86 -16.69
N GLY A 14 -5.32 -12.15 -15.67
CA GLY A 14 -5.75 -12.20 -14.28
C GLY A 14 -4.76 -11.49 -13.38
N ALA A 15 -5.25 -10.69 -12.44
CA ALA A 15 -4.42 -10.01 -11.46
C ALA A 15 -5.10 -9.88 -10.09
N VAL A 16 -4.25 -9.72 -9.08
CA VAL A 16 -4.66 -9.35 -7.73
C VAL A 16 -3.79 -8.22 -7.21
N GLY A 17 -4.39 -7.30 -6.46
CA GLY A 17 -3.69 -6.14 -5.90
C GLY A 17 -4.01 -5.91 -4.43
N ALA A 18 -3.08 -5.38 -3.67
CA ALA A 18 -3.18 -5.14 -2.24
C ALA A 18 -3.74 -6.35 -1.46
N ILE A 19 -3.54 -7.58 -1.94
CA ILE A 19 -4.16 -8.77 -1.36
C ILE A 19 -3.46 -9.12 -0.03
N PRO A 20 -4.20 -9.16 1.10
CA PRO A 20 -3.65 -9.53 2.40
C PRO A 20 -3.71 -11.04 2.62
N GLY A 21 -2.83 -11.56 3.48
CA GLY A 21 -2.96 -12.90 4.05
C GLY A 21 -2.93 -14.07 3.07
N ILE A 22 -2.44 -13.90 1.83
CA ILE A 22 -2.30 -14.99 0.85
C ILE A 22 -0.83 -15.27 0.61
N LYS A 23 -0.38 -16.50 0.84
CA LYS A 23 1.04 -16.88 0.69
C LYS A 23 1.54 -16.76 -0.75
N ASN A 24 0.72 -17.12 -1.74
CA ASN A 24 1.09 -17.17 -3.16
C ASN A 24 0.10 -16.40 -4.04
N PRO A 25 0.17 -15.06 -4.11
CA PRO A 25 -0.78 -14.23 -4.87
C PRO A 25 -0.87 -14.55 -6.37
N ILE A 26 0.23 -15.00 -6.99
CA ILE A 26 0.26 -15.35 -8.42
C ILE A 26 -0.65 -16.54 -8.77
N LEU A 27 -0.87 -17.46 -7.81
CA LEU A 27 -1.79 -18.57 -8.02
C LEU A 27 -3.24 -18.08 -8.07
N VAL A 28 -3.60 -17.07 -7.26
CA VAL A 28 -4.92 -16.45 -7.28
C VAL A 28 -5.13 -15.72 -8.62
N ALA A 29 -4.13 -14.96 -9.08
CA ALA A 29 -4.16 -14.32 -10.40
C ALA A 29 -4.33 -15.35 -11.54
N LYS A 30 -3.66 -16.50 -11.46
CA LYS A 30 -3.83 -17.60 -12.41
C LYS A 30 -5.25 -18.18 -12.37
N THR A 31 -5.85 -18.35 -11.20
CA THR A 31 -7.24 -18.84 -11.09
C THR A 31 -8.24 -17.88 -11.73
N LEU A 32 -8.01 -16.56 -11.68
CA LEU A 32 -8.83 -15.59 -12.43
C LEU A 32 -8.77 -15.83 -13.95
N VAL A 33 -7.59 -16.15 -14.49
CA VAL A 33 -7.46 -16.53 -15.92
C VAL A 33 -8.21 -17.82 -16.22
N GLN A 34 -8.11 -18.81 -15.32
CA GLN A 34 -8.79 -20.10 -15.49
C GLN A 34 -10.32 -19.94 -15.52
N GLU A 35 -10.89 -19.13 -14.63
CA GLU A 35 -12.35 -18.87 -14.63
C GLU A 35 -12.82 -18.10 -15.85
N GLN A 36 -12.00 -17.20 -16.40
CA GLN A 36 -12.32 -16.56 -17.67
C GLN A 36 -12.43 -17.55 -18.84
N ARG A 37 -11.69 -18.67 -18.81
CA ARG A 37 -11.80 -19.73 -19.82
C ARG A 37 -13.12 -20.49 -19.77
N GLU A 38 -13.79 -20.51 -18.61
CA GLU A 38 -15.10 -21.16 -18.45
C GLU A 38 -16.21 -20.36 -19.15
N GLY A 39 -15.91 -19.14 -19.62
CA GLY A 39 -16.81 -18.30 -20.38
C GLY A 39 -17.57 -17.30 -19.50
N LEU A 40 -18.76 -16.91 -19.96
CA LEU A 40 -19.56 -15.91 -19.25
C LEU A 40 -20.22 -16.50 -18.00
N LEU A 41 -20.27 -15.70 -16.95
CA LEU A 41 -21.08 -15.99 -15.76
C LEU A 41 -22.58 -15.94 -16.12
N PRO A 42 -23.47 -16.47 -15.26
CA PRO A 42 -24.91 -16.39 -15.46
C PRO A 42 -25.38 -14.97 -15.78
N LEU A 43 -26.35 -14.86 -16.68
CA LEU A 43 -26.86 -13.59 -17.22
C LEU A 43 -25.84 -12.81 -18.08
N GLY A 44 -24.85 -13.49 -18.66
CA GLY A 44 -23.92 -12.91 -19.63
C GLY A 44 -22.88 -11.97 -19.04
N ARG A 45 -22.62 -12.04 -17.72
CA ARG A 45 -21.64 -11.18 -17.07
C ARG A 45 -20.22 -11.67 -17.34
N VAL A 46 -19.31 -10.73 -17.56
CA VAL A 46 -17.88 -11.02 -17.74
C VAL A 46 -17.25 -11.38 -16.38
N PRO A 47 -16.50 -12.51 -16.27
CA PRO A 47 -15.75 -12.82 -15.06
C PRO A 47 -14.73 -11.73 -14.72
N PRO A 48 -14.41 -11.51 -13.44
CA PRO A 48 -13.41 -10.51 -13.05
C PRO A 48 -12.02 -10.91 -13.57
N SER A 49 -11.27 -9.93 -14.06
CA SER A 49 -9.86 -10.07 -14.45
C SER A 49 -8.90 -9.43 -13.45
N PHE A 50 -9.38 -8.57 -12.55
CA PHE A 50 -8.58 -7.92 -11.52
C PHE A 50 -9.38 -7.74 -10.23
N LEU A 51 -8.82 -8.21 -9.10
CA LEU A 51 -9.42 -8.06 -7.77
C LEU A 51 -8.43 -7.40 -6.81
N VAL A 52 -8.93 -6.63 -5.84
CA VAL A 52 -8.06 -5.95 -4.87
C VAL A 52 -8.49 -6.06 -3.41
N GLY A 53 -7.54 -5.89 -2.50
CA GLY A 53 -7.78 -5.76 -1.05
C GLY A 53 -8.42 -7.00 -0.41
N GLU A 54 -9.26 -6.76 0.60
CA GLU A 54 -10.01 -7.83 1.29
C GLU A 54 -10.96 -8.58 0.34
N GLY A 55 -11.55 -7.90 -0.65
CA GLY A 55 -12.41 -8.56 -1.64
C GLY A 55 -11.66 -9.62 -2.46
N ALA A 56 -10.39 -9.38 -2.78
CA ALA A 56 -9.54 -10.39 -3.43
C ALA A 56 -9.23 -11.56 -2.50
N ARG A 57 -9.01 -11.31 -1.20
CA ARG A 57 -8.78 -12.36 -0.20
C ARG A 57 -10.03 -13.21 0.01
N ASP A 58 -11.20 -12.59 0.20
CA ASP A 58 -12.47 -13.30 0.37
C ASP A 58 -12.79 -14.16 -0.85
N TRP A 59 -12.52 -13.64 -2.05
CA TRP A 59 -12.65 -14.41 -3.28
C TRP A 59 -11.68 -15.60 -3.29
N ALA A 60 -10.39 -15.39 -2.97
CA ALA A 60 -9.40 -16.45 -2.93
C ALA A 60 -9.76 -17.55 -1.92
N LEU A 61 -10.28 -17.18 -0.74
CA LEU A 61 -10.76 -18.13 0.27
C LEU A 61 -11.90 -19.00 -0.26
N LYS A 62 -12.88 -18.41 -0.96
CA LYS A 62 -13.98 -19.14 -1.60
C LYS A 62 -13.49 -20.09 -2.70
N LYS A 63 -12.35 -19.81 -3.31
CA LYS A 63 -11.67 -20.68 -4.29
C LYS A 63 -10.71 -21.69 -3.66
N GLY A 64 -10.69 -21.79 -2.33
CA GLY A 64 -9.90 -22.79 -1.60
C GLY A 64 -8.46 -22.39 -1.30
N PHE A 65 -8.06 -21.14 -1.53
CA PHE A 65 -6.74 -20.67 -1.11
C PHE A 65 -6.72 -20.44 0.41
N PRO A 66 -5.73 -21.00 1.14
CA PRO A 66 -5.63 -20.79 2.58
C PRO A 66 -5.19 -19.35 2.88
N SER A 67 -5.85 -18.72 3.87
CA SER A 67 -5.38 -17.48 4.46
C SER A 67 -4.34 -17.78 5.53
N VAL A 68 -3.26 -17.01 5.54
CA VAL A 68 -2.21 -17.03 6.56
C VAL A 68 -2.21 -15.73 7.35
N ALA A 69 -1.69 -15.76 8.57
CA ALA A 69 -1.46 -14.57 9.37
C ALA A 69 -0.49 -13.62 8.64
N THR A 70 -0.78 -12.32 8.60
CA THR A 70 0.06 -11.33 7.89
C THR A 70 1.48 -11.31 8.45
N GLU A 71 1.62 -11.53 9.75
CA GLU A 71 2.90 -11.59 10.46
C GLU A 71 3.78 -12.73 9.94
N SER A 72 3.16 -13.84 9.53
CA SER A 72 3.89 -14.99 8.97
C SER A 72 4.51 -14.72 7.60
N LEU A 73 4.06 -13.67 6.90
CA LEU A 73 4.61 -13.25 5.61
C LEU A 73 5.81 -12.30 5.77
N ILE A 74 6.13 -11.87 7.00
CA ILE A 74 7.20 -10.93 7.29
C ILE A 74 8.44 -11.71 7.72
N SER A 75 9.53 -11.58 6.94
CA SER A 75 10.83 -12.11 7.36
C SER A 75 11.51 -11.16 8.36
N GLU A 76 12.42 -11.69 9.17
CA GLU A 76 13.20 -10.89 10.11
C GLU A 76 13.96 -9.76 9.39
N LYS A 77 14.58 -10.07 8.25
CA LYS A 77 15.27 -9.09 7.40
C LYS A 77 14.33 -7.97 6.93
N ALA A 78 13.12 -8.31 6.47
CA ALA A 78 12.14 -7.32 6.03
C ALA A 78 11.69 -6.42 7.18
N LEU A 79 11.49 -6.99 8.37
CA LEU A 79 11.13 -6.24 9.58
C LEU A 79 12.23 -5.27 10.02
N GLN A 80 13.50 -5.70 10.01
CA GLN A 80 14.64 -4.84 10.32
C GLN A 80 14.75 -3.68 9.31
N LEU A 81 14.59 -3.97 8.02
CA LEU A 81 14.64 -2.95 6.96
C LEU A 81 13.50 -1.93 7.10
N TYR A 82 12.30 -2.38 7.42
CA TYR A 82 11.16 -1.52 7.72
C TYR A 82 11.47 -0.57 8.88
N LYS A 83 11.98 -1.09 10.01
CA LYS A 83 12.35 -0.28 11.18
C LYS A 83 13.40 0.79 10.82
N TYR A 84 14.42 0.42 10.05
CA TYR A 84 15.46 1.34 9.59
C TYR A 84 14.89 2.51 8.78
N TYR A 85 14.11 2.22 7.74
CA TYR A 85 13.54 3.28 6.90
C TYR A 85 12.45 4.09 7.59
N LYS A 86 11.68 3.47 8.48
CA LYS A 86 10.69 4.16 9.30
C LYS A 86 11.37 5.22 10.19
N ASN A 87 12.48 4.84 10.86
CA ASN A 87 13.27 5.78 11.65
C ASN A 87 13.85 6.91 10.80
N ARG A 88 14.41 6.61 9.61
CA ARG A 88 14.88 7.66 8.68
C ARG A 88 13.76 8.63 8.28
N LEU A 89 12.57 8.12 7.98
CA LEU A 89 11.42 8.94 7.61
C LEU A 89 10.98 9.84 8.77
N ASP A 90 10.93 9.31 9.98
CA ASP A 90 10.51 10.06 11.17
C ASP A 90 11.54 11.15 11.54
N ASN A 91 12.85 10.86 11.44
CA ASN A 91 13.91 11.86 11.59
C ASN A 91 13.82 12.96 10.52
N PHE A 92 13.57 12.58 9.27
CA PHE A 92 13.36 13.54 8.19
C PHE A 92 12.16 14.46 8.48
N ARG A 93 11.03 13.90 8.91
CA ARG A 93 9.84 14.66 9.32
C ARG A 93 10.12 15.62 10.47
N LEU A 94 10.91 15.20 11.47
CA LEU A 94 11.35 16.07 12.56
C LEU A 94 12.21 17.23 12.07
N SER A 95 13.13 16.98 11.14
CA SER A 95 13.96 18.03 10.54
C SER A 95 13.12 19.08 9.79
N LEU A 96 12.09 18.66 9.05
CA LEU A 96 11.15 19.55 8.37
C LEU A 96 10.38 20.42 9.36
N LYS A 97 9.88 19.82 10.46
CA LYS A 97 9.21 20.56 11.53
C LYS A 97 10.14 21.61 12.15
N ARG A 98 11.39 21.26 12.48
CA ARG A 98 12.38 22.21 13.02
C ARG A 98 12.65 23.37 12.07
N ARG A 99 12.78 23.11 10.76
CA ARG A 99 12.93 24.16 9.74
C ARG A 99 11.72 25.10 9.72
N SER A 100 10.50 24.54 9.70
CA SER A 100 9.27 25.35 9.70
C SER A 100 9.10 26.21 10.96
N LEU A 101 9.54 25.72 12.12
CA LEU A 101 9.55 26.46 13.39
C LEU A 101 10.62 27.55 13.39
N GLY A 102 11.81 27.25 12.86
CA GLY A 102 12.91 28.20 12.70
C GLY A 102 12.55 29.41 11.82
N THR A 103 11.80 29.19 10.73
CA THR A 103 11.31 30.27 9.86
C THR A 103 10.30 31.17 10.58
N LYS A 104 9.43 30.61 11.45
CA LYS A 104 8.51 31.41 12.27
C LYS A 104 9.22 32.23 13.34
N THR A 105 10.28 31.70 13.96
CA THR A 105 11.06 32.44 14.96
C THR A 105 11.86 33.61 14.38
N HIS A 106 12.25 33.56 13.10
CA HIS A 106 12.89 34.71 12.42
C HIS A 106 11.91 35.84 12.09
N LEU A 107 10.62 35.54 11.93
CA LEU A 107 9.56 36.54 11.69
C LEU A 107 9.00 37.16 12.98
N LEU A 108 9.23 36.54 14.14
CA LEU A 108 8.79 37.00 15.46
C LEU A 108 9.86 37.74 16.26
N LYS A 109 11.07 37.93 15.72
CA LYS A 109 12.01 38.92 16.27
C LYS A 109 11.55 40.30 15.82
N SER A 110 10.59 40.86 16.55
CA SER A 110 10.24 42.28 16.47
C SER A 110 11.52 43.11 16.55
N PRO A 111 11.71 44.13 15.70
CA PRO A 111 12.93 44.91 15.71
C PRO A 111 13.07 45.65 17.06
N ALA A 112 14.28 45.63 17.60
CA ALA A 112 14.64 46.08 18.96
C ALA A 112 14.45 47.59 19.24
N TRP A 113 13.77 48.33 18.37
CA TRP A 113 13.49 49.76 18.55
C TRP A 113 12.15 50.05 19.25
N THR A 114 11.32 49.03 19.53
CA THR A 114 9.98 49.20 20.11
C THR A 114 9.96 49.49 21.62
N THR A 115 11.11 49.51 22.32
CA THR A 115 11.21 49.88 23.74
C THR A 115 11.95 51.20 24.01
N ALA A 116 12.30 51.98 22.96
CA ALA A 116 13.16 53.16 23.11
C ALA A 116 12.42 54.49 23.33
N TRP A 117 11.09 54.55 23.19
CA TRP A 117 10.33 55.78 23.42
C TRP A 117 9.15 55.48 24.34
N GLY A 118 9.38 55.72 25.64
CA GLY A 118 8.34 55.75 26.64
C GLY A 118 7.31 56.81 26.27
N ILE A 119 6.15 56.35 25.82
CA ILE A 119 4.89 57.10 25.80
C ILE A 119 3.95 56.24 26.66
N PRO A 120 3.24 56.83 27.65
CA PRO A 120 2.49 56.09 28.66
C PRO A 120 1.38 55.22 28.07
#